data_AF-A0A8J7VZ81-F1
#
_entry.id   AF-A0A8J7VZ81-F1
#
_cell.length_a   1.000
_cell.length_b   1.000
_cell.length_c   1.000
_cell.angle_alpha   90.00
_cell.angle_beta   90.00
_cell.angle_gamma   90.00
#
_symmetry.space_group_name_H-M   'P 1'
#
loop_
_entity.id
_entity.type
_entity.pdbx_description
1 polymer ?
#
loop_
_entity_poly.entity_id
_entity_poly.type
_entity_poly.pdbx_seq_one_letter_code
_entity_poly.pdbx_strand_id
1 'polypeptide(L)'
;MTSKPTPLRAAFLTALLAMPVAQAVAAPQGFDPRQMTEQLATMSGMMSVIAVECRLHTQAEVAAMRDEQREASVARGVENASFDRLYAEGVERGRAHLAGVPADEKARTCAEARQQLEQLQSQGGMLR
;
A
#
# COMPACT_ATOMS: atom_id res chain seq x y z
N MET A 1 -60.26 23.10 37.09
CA MET A 1 -61.01 22.07 37.84
C MET A 1 -61.50 21.02 36.86
N THR A 2 -61.34 19.74 37.23
CA THR A 2 -61.96 18.51 36.69
C THR A 2 -61.64 18.12 35.24
N SER A 3 -61.49 16.85 34.83
CA SER A 3 -61.26 15.56 35.47
C SER A 3 -60.88 14.59 34.34
N LYS A 4 -59.95 13.65 34.56
CA LYS A 4 -59.81 12.46 33.70
C LYS A 4 -61.12 11.65 33.74
N PRO A 5 -61.34 10.81 32.71
CA PRO A 5 -61.53 9.41 33.05
C PRO A 5 -60.73 8.48 32.12
N THR A 6 -59.96 7.62 32.76
CA THR A 6 -59.56 6.31 32.23
C THR A 6 -60.66 5.33 32.64
N PRO A 7 -60.98 4.35 31.79
CA PRO A 7 -61.04 3.00 32.34
C PRO A 7 -60.25 2.00 31.50
N LEU A 8 -59.41 1.27 32.24
CA LEU A 8 -58.85 -0.02 31.89
C LEU A 8 -59.96 -0.96 31.40
N ARG A 9 -59.68 -1.80 30.40
CA ARG A 9 -59.42 -3.23 30.63
C ARG A 9 -59.24 -4.01 29.32
N ALA A 10 -58.12 -4.72 29.29
CA ALA A 10 -57.97 -6.08 28.79
C ALA A 10 -58.20 -6.34 27.29
N ALA A 11 -57.11 -6.60 26.58
CA ALA A 11 -56.90 -7.94 26.02
C ALA A 11 -55.42 -8.13 25.68
N PHE A 12 -54.91 -9.27 26.14
CA PHE A 12 -53.57 -9.80 25.93
C PHE A 12 -53.31 -10.19 24.47
N LEU A 13 -52.03 -10.46 24.19
CA LEU A 13 -51.46 -11.15 23.01
C LEU A 13 -51.33 -10.26 21.77
N THR A 14 -50.13 -9.99 21.22
CA THR A 14 -49.29 -11.02 20.60
C THR A 14 -47.88 -10.46 20.33
N ALA A 15 -46.88 -11.14 20.89
CA ALA A 15 -45.58 -11.50 20.34
C ALA A 15 -44.75 -10.50 19.49
N LEU A 16 -43.56 -10.21 20.02
CA LEU A 16 -42.26 -10.40 19.34
C LEU A 16 -42.06 -9.73 17.98
N LEU A 17 -41.58 -8.49 18.01
CA LEU A 17 -40.62 -7.98 17.02
C LEU A 17 -39.50 -7.23 17.75
N ALA A 18 -38.79 -7.93 18.63
CA ALA A 18 -37.42 -7.58 18.95
C ALA A 18 -36.58 -7.98 17.74
N MET A 19 -36.35 -7.06 16.80
CA MET A 19 -35.32 -7.23 15.78
C MET A 19 -33.96 -7.02 16.46
N PRO A 20 -33.13 -8.05 16.69
CA PRO A 20 -31.72 -7.80 16.91
C PRO A 20 -31.17 -7.29 15.59
N VAL A 21 -30.77 -6.02 15.55
CA VAL A 21 -29.88 -5.54 14.49
C VAL A 21 -28.56 -6.27 14.72
N ALA A 22 -28.42 -7.44 14.10
CA ALA A 22 -27.16 -8.13 13.98
C ALA A 22 -26.28 -7.27 13.09
N GLN A 23 -25.62 -6.28 13.69
CA GLN A 23 -24.48 -5.64 13.08
C GLN A 23 -23.42 -6.72 12.97
N ALA A 24 -23.36 -7.37 11.81
CA ALA A 24 -22.20 -8.11 11.38
C ALA A 24 -21.07 -7.08 11.25
N VAL A 25 -20.40 -6.81 12.37
CA VAL A 25 -19.10 -6.15 12.38
C VAL A 25 -18.19 -7.14 11.69
N ALA A 26 -17.95 -6.93 10.39
CA ALA A 26 -16.92 -7.66 9.68
C ALA A 26 -15.64 -7.50 10.49
N ALA A 27 -15.12 -8.61 11.02
CA ALA A 27 -13.85 -8.60 11.74
C ALA A 27 -12.80 -7.94 10.84
N PRO A 28 -11.96 -7.03 11.36
CA PRO A 28 -10.90 -6.43 10.56
C PRO A 28 -10.06 -7.56 9.96
N GLN A 29 -9.98 -7.58 8.62
CA GLN A 29 -9.14 -8.52 7.90
C GLN A 29 -7.72 -8.35 8.45
N GLY A 30 -7.18 -9.43 9.04
CA GLY A 30 -5.87 -9.38 9.69
C GLY A 30 -4.82 -8.88 8.72
N PHE A 31 -4.12 -7.81 9.10
CA PHE A 31 -2.95 -7.35 8.37
C PHE A 31 -1.88 -8.44 8.41
N ASP A 32 -1.51 -8.99 7.25
CA ASP A 32 -0.41 -9.94 7.12
C ASP A 32 0.87 -9.19 6.72
N PRO A 33 1.87 -9.06 7.62
CA PRO A 33 3.15 -8.43 7.33
C PRO A 33 3.90 -9.06 6.15
N ARG A 34 3.62 -10.33 5.84
CA ARG A 34 4.21 -11.02 4.68
C ARG A 34 3.65 -10.46 3.38
N GLN A 35 2.34 -10.26 3.28
CA GLN A 35 1.74 -9.64 2.09
C GLN A 35 2.28 -8.24 1.84
N MET A 36 2.49 -7.46 2.90
CA MET A 36 3.13 -6.15 2.76
C MET A 36 4.55 -6.28 2.21
N THR A 37 5.34 -7.23 2.73
CA THR A 37 6.73 -7.44 2.27
C THR A 37 6.78 -7.91 0.81
N GLU A 38 5.82 -8.72 0.37
CA GLU A 38 5.69 -9.14 -1.03
C GLU A 38 5.32 -7.99 -1.97
N GLN A 39 4.39 -7.12 -1.55
CA GLN A 39 4.06 -5.90 -2.28
C GLN A 39 5.26 -4.95 -2.40
N LEU A 40 6.05 -4.83 -1.33
CA LEU A 40 7.27 -4.02 -1.33
C LEU A 40 8.31 -4.55 -2.33
N ALA A 41 8.48 -5.86 -2.45
CA ALA A 41 9.40 -6.44 -3.45
C ALA A 41 8.98 -6.07 -4.88
N THR A 42 7.68 -6.20 -5.18
CA THR A 42 7.12 -5.83 -6.49
C THR A 42 7.27 -4.33 -6.77
N MET A 43 6.91 -3.49 -5.80
CA MET A 43 7.03 -2.04 -5.93
C MET A 43 8.50 -1.61 -6.13
N SER A 44 9.43 -2.26 -5.42
CA SER A 44 10.85 -1.97 -5.54
C SER A 44 11.39 -2.35 -6.92
N GLY A 45 10.93 -3.47 -7.49
CA GLY A 45 11.20 -3.83 -8.88
C GLY A 45 10.71 -2.77 -9.87
N MET A 46 9.49 -2.23 -9.69
CA MET A 46 8.97 -1.16 -10.55
C MET A 46 9.82 0.12 -10.44
N MET A 47 10.10 0.55 -9.22
CA MET A 47 10.88 1.76 -8.95
C MET A 47 12.32 1.65 -9.44
N SER A 48 12.90 0.45 -9.44
CA SER A 48 14.25 0.18 -9.96
C SER A 48 14.39 0.62 -11.42
N VAL A 49 13.37 0.37 -12.24
CA VAL A 49 13.37 0.71 -13.66
C VAL A 49 13.29 2.22 -13.83
N ILE A 50 12.39 2.87 -13.09
CA ILE A 50 12.22 4.32 -13.11
C ILE A 50 13.51 5.02 -12.65
N ALA A 51 14.15 4.50 -11.60
CA ALA A 51 15.38 5.04 -11.06
C ALA A 51 16.53 5.01 -12.09
N VAL A 52 16.67 3.91 -12.82
CA VAL A 52 17.68 3.80 -13.89
C VAL A 52 17.31 4.67 -15.10
N GLU A 53 16.06 4.64 -15.55
CA GLU A 53 15.57 5.42 -16.69
C GLU A 53 15.76 6.92 -16.45
N CYS A 54 15.41 7.40 -15.26
CA CYS A 54 15.56 8.79 -14.86
C CYS A 54 16.99 9.17 -14.44
N ARG A 55 17.95 8.23 -14.51
CA ARG A 55 19.35 8.40 -14.07
C ARG A 55 19.45 8.90 -12.63
N LEU A 56 18.52 8.48 -11.77
CA LEU A 56 18.55 8.71 -10.33
C LEU A 56 19.55 7.78 -9.64
N HIS A 57 19.68 6.57 -10.20
CA HIS A 57 20.65 5.57 -9.78
C HIS A 57 21.22 4.85 -11.00
N THR A 58 22.44 4.38 -10.87
CA THR A 58 23.05 3.43 -11.81
C THR A 58 22.44 2.03 -11.64
N GLN A 59 22.60 1.17 -12.65
CA GLN A 59 22.18 -0.23 -12.53
C GLN A 59 22.88 -0.95 -11.38
N ALA A 60 24.15 -0.62 -11.11
CA ALA A 60 24.91 -1.23 -10.02
C ALA A 60 24.37 -0.83 -8.64
N GLU A 61 24.02 0.44 -8.45
CA GLU A 61 23.42 0.93 -7.20
C GLU A 61 22.05 0.29 -6.96
N VAL A 62 21.24 0.18 -7.99
CA VAL A 62 19.94 -0.49 -7.90
C VAL A 62 20.07 -1.98 -7.59
N ALA A 63 21.08 -2.66 -8.14
CA ALA A 63 21.36 -4.05 -7.81
C ALA A 63 21.78 -4.23 -6.35
N ALA A 64 22.65 -3.34 -5.84
CA ALA A 64 23.03 -3.33 -4.44
C ALA A 64 21.82 -3.10 -3.51
N MET A 65 20.96 -2.13 -3.83
CA MET A 65 19.72 -1.87 -3.09
C MET A 65 18.76 -3.06 -3.13
N ARG A 66 18.64 -3.76 -4.26
CA ARG A 66 17.86 -5.00 -4.35
C ARG A 66 18.39 -6.05 -3.38
N ASP A 67 19.71 -6.25 -3.33
CA ASP A 67 20.31 -7.26 -2.47
C ASP A 67 20.10 -6.93 -0.97
N GLU A 68 20.21 -5.66 -0.58
CA GLU A 68 19.88 -5.19 0.77
C GLU A 68 18.40 -5.44 1.12
N GLN A 69 17.48 -5.13 0.20
CA GLN A 69 16.05 -5.38 0.40
C GLN A 69 15.72 -6.86 0.48
N ARG A 70 16.41 -7.69 -0.31
CA ARG A 70 16.28 -9.15 -0.30
C ARG A 70 16.69 -9.70 1.04
N GLU A 71 17.86 -9.32 1.53
CA GLU A 71 18.38 -9.74 2.84
C GLU A 71 17.40 -9.36 3.96
N ALA A 72 16.94 -8.11 3.98
CA ALA A 72 15.97 -7.64 4.97
C ALA A 72 14.63 -8.38 4.89
N SER A 73 14.19 -8.76 3.70
CA SER A 73 12.92 -9.50 3.51
C SER A 73 13.05 -10.96 3.95
N VAL A 74 14.20 -11.58 3.70
CA VAL A 74 14.52 -12.94 4.16
C VAL A 74 14.60 -13.00 5.67
N ALA A 75 15.21 -11.99 6.31
CA ALA A 75 15.21 -11.87 7.77
C ALA A 75 13.79 -11.79 8.38
N ARG A 76 12.79 -11.37 7.59
CA ARG A 76 11.36 -11.34 7.96
C ARG A 76 10.58 -12.60 7.54
N GLY A 77 11.28 -13.63 7.05
CA GLY A 77 10.69 -14.93 6.71
C GLY A 77 10.10 -15.02 5.29
N VAL A 78 10.47 -14.12 4.38
CA VAL A 78 10.18 -14.26 2.95
C VAL A 78 11.23 -15.15 2.31
N GLU A 79 10.80 -16.11 1.49
CA GLU A 79 11.76 -16.94 0.75
C GLU A 79 12.49 -16.13 -0.31
N ASN A 80 13.80 -16.38 -0.46
CA ASN A 80 14.63 -15.77 -1.49
C ASN A 80 14.01 -15.85 -2.88
N ALA A 81 13.56 -17.03 -3.29
CA ALA A 81 12.95 -17.25 -4.60
C ALA A 81 11.65 -16.46 -4.79
N SER A 82 10.86 -16.29 -3.72
CA SER A 82 9.63 -15.50 -3.74
C SER A 82 9.94 -14.00 -3.89
N PHE A 83 10.92 -13.48 -3.16
CA PHE A 83 11.39 -12.11 -3.34
C PHE A 83 11.88 -11.87 -4.77
N ASP A 84 12.76 -12.74 -5.28
CA ASP A 84 13.37 -12.60 -6.60
C ASP A 84 12.31 -12.62 -7.72
N ARG A 85 11.32 -13.50 -7.62
CA ARG A 85 10.18 -13.55 -8.56
C ARG A 85 9.36 -12.26 -8.51
N LEU A 86 8.97 -11.79 -7.33
CA LEU A 86 8.13 -10.60 -7.16
C LEU A 86 8.85 -9.33 -7.62
N TYR A 87 10.14 -9.22 -7.32
CA TYR A 87 10.96 -8.12 -7.80
C TYR A 87 11.03 -8.12 -9.33
N ALA A 88 11.28 -9.27 -9.96
CA ALA A 88 11.30 -9.40 -11.42
C ALA A 88 9.95 -9.06 -12.05
N GLU A 89 8.85 -9.49 -11.45
CA GLU A 89 7.48 -9.11 -11.86
C GLU A 89 7.29 -7.58 -11.80
N GLY A 90 7.78 -6.96 -10.74
CA GLY A 90 7.83 -5.50 -10.60
C GLY A 90 8.61 -4.82 -11.71
N VAL A 91 9.79 -5.34 -12.06
CA VAL A 91 10.61 -4.83 -13.17
C VAL A 91 9.85 -4.88 -14.49
N GLU A 92 9.23 -6.00 -14.82
CA GLU A 92 8.46 -6.14 -16.06
C GLU A 92 7.26 -5.19 -16.11
N ARG A 93 6.54 -5.03 -14.99
CA ARG A 93 5.46 -4.04 -14.88
C ARG A 93 5.96 -2.61 -15.05
N GLY A 94 7.10 -2.27 -14.44
CA GLY A 94 7.73 -0.95 -14.58
C GLY A 94 8.12 -0.65 -16.03
N ARG A 95 8.72 -1.64 -16.72
CA ARG A 95 9.07 -1.53 -18.15
C ARG A 95 7.83 -1.35 -19.02
N ALA A 96 6.80 -2.17 -18.81
CA ALA A 96 5.55 -2.09 -19.56
C ALA A 96 4.84 -0.74 -19.34
N HIS A 97 4.81 -0.25 -18.09
CA HIS A 97 4.27 1.07 -17.78
C HIS A 97 5.04 2.17 -18.54
N LEU A 98 6.37 2.19 -18.43
CA LEU A 98 7.18 3.18 -19.13
C LEU A 98 7.06 3.08 -20.65
N ALA A 99 6.88 1.89 -21.23
CA ALA A 99 6.69 1.77 -22.68
C ALA A 99 5.47 2.56 -23.18
N GLY A 100 4.44 2.73 -22.35
CA GLY A 100 3.24 3.51 -22.67
C GLY A 100 3.33 5.01 -22.40
N VAL A 101 4.38 5.49 -21.71
CA VAL A 101 4.53 6.91 -21.37
C VAL A 101 5.27 7.67 -22.49
N PRO A 102 4.72 8.79 -23.00
CA PRO A 102 5.40 9.67 -23.95
C PRO A 102 6.77 10.15 -23.47
N ALA A 103 7.68 10.41 -24.40
CA ALA A 103 9.06 10.79 -24.06
C ALA A 103 9.17 12.15 -23.35
N ASP A 104 8.32 13.11 -23.73
CA ASP A 104 8.22 14.43 -23.10
C ASP A 104 7.68 14.32 -21.67
N GLU A 105 6.67 13.48 -21.46
CA GLU A 105 6.12 13.22 -20.13
C GLU A 105 7.15 12.53 -19.23
N LYS A 106 7.85 11.50 -19.72
CA LYS A 106 8.97 10.87 -19.01
C LYS A 106 10.03 11.88 -18.62
N ALA A 107 10.45 12.74 -19.55
CA ALA A 107 11.50 13.73 -19.32
C ALA A 107 11.09 14.71 -18.20
N ARG A 108 9.84 15.16 -18.20
CA ARG A 108 9.28 16.02 -17.13
C ARG A 108 9.28 15.29 -15.79
N THR A 109 8.71 14.09 -15.71
CA THR A 109 8.65 13.32 -14.46
C THR A 109 10.04 13.02 -13.91
N CYS A 110 11.00 12.65 -14.77
CA CYS A 110 12.38 12.42 -14.33
C CYS A 110 13.08 13.70 -13.85
N ALA A 111 12.76 14.85 -14.43
CA ALA A 111 13.28 16.13 -13.94
C ALA A 111 12.72 16.48 -12.56
N GLU A 112 11.42 16.33 -12.36
CA GLU A 112 10.76 16.53 -11.07
C GLU A 112 11.33 15.59 -9.99
N ALA A 113 11.52 14.31 -10.31
CA ALA A 113 12.09 13.33 -9.39
C ALA A 113 13.54 13.67 -8.97
N ARG A 114 14.36 14.14 -9.91
CA ARG A 114 15.73 14.63 -9.60
C ARG A 114 15.69 15.82 -8.65
N GLN A 115 14.85 16.81 -8.93
CA GLN A 115 14.71 17.99 -8.07
C GLN A 115 14.25 17.62 -6.66
N GLN A 116 13.30 16.70 -6.53
CA GLN A 116 12.86 16.21 -5.22
C GLN A 116 13.99 15.50 -4.47
N LEU A 117 14.80 14.68 -5.16
CA LEU A 117 15.95 14.01 -4.55
C LEU A 117 17.00 15.02 -4.04
N GLU A 118 17.32 16.03 -4.84
CA GLU A 118 18.24 17.12 -4.46
C GLU A 118 17.70 17.91 -3.24
N GLN A 119 16.39 18.17 -3.21
CA GLN A 119 15.72 18.81 -2.08
C GLN A 119 15.79 17.96 -0.81
N LEU A 120 15.62 16.64 -0.91
CA LEU A 120 15.72 15.75 0.25
C LEU A 120 17.16 15.67 0.76
N GLN A 121 18.16 15.66 -0.13
CA GLN A 121 19.57 15.66 0.25
C GLN A 121 20.00 16.96 0.94
N SER A 122 19.53 18.11 0.44
CA SER A 122 19.80 19.41 1.08
C SER A 122 19.11 19.56 2.44
N GLN A 123 17.92 19.00 2.63
CA GLN A 123 17.22 18.98 3.91
C GLN A 123 17.83 17.97 4.90
N GLY A 124 18.27 16.80 4.44
CA GLY A 124 18.99 15.82 5.26
C GLY A 124 20.35 16.33 5.76
N GLY A 125 20.93 17.32 5.08
CA GLY A 125 22.13 18.04 5.52
C GLY A 125 21.90 19.02 6.68
N MET A 126 20.65 19.41 6.98
CA MET A 126 20.31 20.26 8.14
C MET A 126 20.05 19.47 9.44
N LEU A 127 19.96 18.14 9.35
CA LEU A 127 19.69 17.25 10.49
C LEU A 127 20.94 16.51 11.01
N ARG A 128 22.14 16.95 10.61
CA ARG A 128 23.42 16.41 11.11
C ARG A 128 24.19 17.45 11.89
#